data_AF-A0A529HAT7-F1
#
_entry.id   AF-A0A529HAT7-F1
#
_cell.length_a   1.000
_cell.length_b   1.000
_cell.length_c   1.000
_cell.angle_alpha   90.00
_cell.angle_beta   90.00
_cell.angle_gamma   90.00
#
_symmetry.space_group_name_H-M   'P 1'
#
loop_
_entity.id
_entity.type
_entity.pdbx_description
1 polymer ?
#
loop_
_entity_poly.entity_id
_entity_poly.type
_entity_poly.pdbx_seq_one_letter_code
_entity_poly.pdbx_strand_id
1 'polypeptide(L)'
;FEHIVTEASDSFLWRLDDYPWERNVWNFHPEYEIHLLRKSSGVALVGDHIGEFGPGYLAIVGGGLPHDWVTAVQPGELIEGRDIVLQF
;
A
#
# COMPACT_ATOMS: atom_id res chain seq x y z
N PHE A 1 9.40 -7.98 -4.56
CA PHE A 1 8.46 -9.11 -4.64
C PHE A 1 8.03 -9.43 -3.21
N GLU A 2 6.82 -9.04 -2.84
CA GLU A 2 6.22 -9.49 -1.60
C GLU A 2 5.59 -10.88 -1.84
N HIS A 3 5.82 -11.82 -0.93
CA HIS A 3 5.21 -13.14 -1.04
C HIS A 3 3.92 -13.19 -0.23
N ILE A 4 2.83 -13.46 -0.92
CA ILE A 4 1.49 -13.54 -0.37
C ILE A 4 1.16 -14.99 -0.04
N VAL A 5 0.74 -15.26 1.19
CA VAL A 5 0.39 -16.60 1.66
C VAL A 5 -1.11 -16.63 1.96
N THR A 6 -1.86 -17.32 1.11
CA THR A 6 -3.30 -17.55 1.24
C THR A 6 -3.63 -19.04 1.09
N GLU A 7 -4.77 -19.45 1.62
CA GLU A 7 -5.33 -20.77 1.37
C GLU A 7 -6.18 -20.77 0.09
N ALA A 8 -6.40 -21.94 -0.51
CA ALA A 8 -7.17 -22.07 -1.76
C ALA A 8 -8.64 -21.59 -1.65
N SER A 9 -9.17 -21.46 -0.44
CA SER A 9 -10.51 -20.97 -0.16
C SER A 9 -10.60 -19.45 0.01
N ASP A 10 -9.46 -18.76 0.07
CA ASP A 10 -9.43 -17.32 0.29
C ASP A 10 -9.74 -16.59 -1.01
N SER A 11 -10.59 -15.56 -0.94
CA SER A 11 -10.92 -14.70 -2.09
C SER A 11 -10.06 -13.44 -2.15
N PHE A 12 -9.57 -12.97 -1.01
CA PHE A 12 -8.71 -11.80 -0.87
C PHE A 12 -8.07 -11.81 0.52
N LEU A 13 -6.92 -11.14 0.64
CA LEU A 13 -6.38 -10.71 1.92
C LEU A 13 -6.85 -9.31 2.25
N TRP A 14 -6.99 -9.04 3.54
CA TRP A 14 -7.18 -7.70 4.05
C TRP A 14 -6.14 -7.40 5.12
N ARG A 15 -5.56 -6.20 5.09
CA ARG A 15 -4.58 -5.73 6.07
C ARG A 15 -4.88 -4.29 6.48
N LEU A 16 -4.39 -3.94 7.66
CA LEU A 16 -4.34 -2.57 8.17
C LEU A 16 -2.88 -2.30 8.53
N ASP A 17 -2.22 -1.47 7.73
CA ASP A 17 -0.78 -1.32 7.78
C ASP A 17 -0.40 0.02 8.43
N ASP A 18 0.55 -0.05 9.36
CA ASP A 18 1.19 1.12 9.98
C ASP A 18 2.25 1.72 9.03
N TYR A 19 2.72 2.93 9.31
CA TYR A 19 3.81 3.53 8.55
C TYR A 19 4.81 4.28 9.45
N PRO A 20 6.13 4.11 9.25
CA PRO A 20 6.79 3.23 8.29
C PRO A 20 6.67 1.75 8.70
N TRP A 21 6.49 0.86 7.72
CA TRP A 21 6.48 -0.60 7.91
C TRP A 21 7.42 -1.24 6.90
N GLU A 22 8.04 -2.37 7.24
CA GLU A 22 9.10 -3.01 6.45
C GLU A 22 8.66 -3.41 5.03
N ARG A 23 7.36 -3.59 4.81
CA ARG A 23 6.77 -3.93 3.50
C ARG A 23 6.23 -2.73 2.72
N ASN A 24 6.15 -1.56 3.36
CA ASN A 24 5.76 -0.29 2.73
C ASN A 24 6.96 0.32 2.00
N VAL A 25 7.45 -0.42 1.01
CA VAL A 25 8.58 -0.06 0.15
C VAL A 25 8.21 -0.39 -1.28
N TRP A 26 8.79 0.33 -2.24
CA TRP A 26 8.68 0.06 -3.67
C TRP A 26 8.75 -1.44 -4.01
N ASN A 27 7.63 -1.99 -4.46
CA ASN A 27 7.48 -3.42 -4.70
C ASN A 27 6.55 -3.69 -5.90
N PHE A 28 6.33 -4.98 -6.20
CA PHE A 28 5.34 -5.49 -7.15
C PHE A 28 5.03 -6.96 -6.85
N HIS A 29 3.84 -7.42 -7.27
CA HIS A 29 3.33 -8.79 -7.10
C HIS A 29 2.21 -9.06 -8.15
N PRO A 30 1.85 -10.33 -8.45
CA PRO A 30 0.85 -10.64 -9.48
C PRO A 30 -0.59 -10.30 -9.10
N GLU A 31 -0.89 -10.16 -7.80
CA GLU A 31 -2.22 -9.81 -7.28
C GLU A 31 -2.59 -8.36 -7.59
N TYR A 32 -3.89 -8.08 -7.70
CA TYR A 32 -4.43 -6.73 -7.68
C TYR A 32 -4.51 -6.23 -6.24
N GLU A 33 -4.38 -4.92 -6.06
CA GLU A 33 -4.55 -4.29 -4.76
C GLU A 33 -5.53 -3.13 -4.79
N ILE A 34 -6.26 -2.94 -3.69
CA ILE A 34 -7.02 -1.72 -3.39
C ILE A 34 -6.43 -1.13 -2.13
N HIS A 35 -5.96 0.12 -2.22
CA HIS A 35 -5.44 0.89 -1.08
C HIS A 35 -6.42 1.99 -0.69
N LEU A 36 -6.66 2.12 0.61
CA LEU A 36 -7.30 3.29 1.19
C LEU A 36 -6.33 3.93 2.19
N LEU A 37 -5.70 5.03 1.77
CA LEU A 37 -4.84 5.82 2.63
C LEU A 37 -5.69 6.69 3.54
N ARG A 38 -5.75 6.31 4.82
CA ARG A 38 -6.64 6.91 5.83
C ARG A 38 -5.98 8.03 6.60
N LYS A 39 -4.66 7.94 6.76
CA LYS A 39 -3.84 8.90 7.51
C LYS A 39 -2.63 9.27 6.67
N SER A 40 -2.10 10.46 6.92
CA SER A 40 -0.99 11.10 6.20
C SER A 40 -1.29 11.58 4.78
N SER A 41 -0.36 12.38 4.29
CA SER A 41 -0.26 12.83 2.91
C SER A 41 1.16 12.57 2.42
N GLY A 42 1.32 12.42 1.11
CA GLY A 42 2.61 12.07 0.56
C GLY A 42 2.59 11.92 -0.95
N VAL A 43 3.51 11.12 -1.46
CA VAL A 43 3.67 10.86 -2.89
C VAL A 43 3.31 9.42 -3.22
N ALA A 44 2.39 9.26 -4.15
CA ALA A 44 2.05 8.02 -4.81
C ALA A 44 3.01 7.81 -5.97
N LEU A 45 3.68 6.66 -5.99
CA LEU A 45 4.50 6.22 -7.10
C LEU A 45 3.84 4.95 -7.63
N VAL A 46 3.26 4.97 -8.83
CA VAL A 46 2.51 3.83 -9.39
C VAL A 46 2.81 3.69 -10.87
N GLY A 47 3.66 2.74 -11.23
CA GLY A 47 4.14 2.58 -12.61
C GLY A 47 4.85 3.85 -13.12
N ASP A 48 4.29 4.50 -14.13
CA ASP A 48 4.74 5.77 -14.69
C ASP A 48 4.01 7.00 -14.10
N HIS A 49 3.08 6.78 -13.17
CA HIS A 49 2.39 7.85 -12.44
C HIS A 49 3.16 8.26 -11.18
N ILE A 50 3.34 9.58 -11.02
CA ILE A 50 3.80 10.23 -9.79
C ILE A 50 2.77 11.29 -9.43
N GLY A 51 2.20 11.20 -8.23
CA GLY A 51 1.13 12.09 -7.79
C GLY A 51 1.10 12.29 -6.29
N GLU A 52 0.37 13.31 -5.83
CA GLU A 52 0.14 13.54 -4.41
C GLU A 52 -1.05 12.72 -3.91
N PHE A 53 -0.97 12.21 -2.68
CA PHE A 53 -2.10 11.63 -1.97
C PHE A 53 -2.34 12.33 -0.63
N GLY A 54 -3.54 12.14 -0.08
CA GLY A 54 -3.90 12.56 1.28
C GLY A 54 -4.92 11.61 1.91
N PRO A 55 -5.42 11.93 3.12
CA PRO A 55 -6.44 11.12 3.78
C PRO A 55 -7.69 10.96 2.92
N GLY A 56 -8.14 9.72 2.75
CA GLY A 56 -9.26 9.35 1.88
C GLY A 56 -8.87 9.03 0.43
N TYR A 57 -7.58 9.05 0.10
CA TYR A 57 -7.11 8.62 -1.23
C TYR A 57 -7.37 7.12 -1.42
N LEU A 58 -8.14 6.79 -2.46
CA LEU A 58 -8.51 5.43 -2.82
C LEU A 58 -7.88 5.09 -4.17
N ALA A 59 -7.11 4.01 -4.22
CA ALA A 59 -6.45 3.56 -5.42
C ALA A 59 -6.71 2.08 -5.67
N ILE A 60 -6.72 1.71 -6.95
CA ILE A 60 -6.62 0.32 -7.40
C ILE A 60 -5.34 0.17 -8.20
N VAL A 61 -4.56 -0.87 -7.88
CA VAL A 61 -3.29 -1.17 -8.53
C VAL A 61 -3.40 -2.54 -9.21
N GLY A 62 -3.03 -2.59 -10.48
CA GLY A 62 -3.07 -3.82 -11.27
C GLY A 62 -1.91 -4.77 -10.95
N GLY A 63 -2.13 -6.06 -11.17
CA GLY A 63 -1.10 -7.07 -11.04
C GLY A 63 0.15 -6.77 -11.86
N GLY A 64 1.32 -6.94 -11.24
CA GLY A 64 2.63 -6.69 -11.83
C GLY A 64 3.02 -5.21 -11.97
N LEU A 65 2.17 -4.28 -11.54
CA LEU A 65 2.46 -2.84 -11.59
C LEU A 65 3.27 -2.42 -10.36
N PRO A 66 4.51 -1.93 -10.51
CA PRO A 66 5.30 -1.49 -9.37
C PRO A 66 4.70 -0.26 -8.69
N HIS A 67 4.69 -0.23 -7.36
CA HIS A 67 4.09 0.87 -6.62
C HIS A 67 4.69 1.10 -5.22
N ASP A 68 4.50 2.31 -4.68
CA ASP A 68 4.80 2.72 -3.30
C ASP A 68 3.98 3.95 -2.89
N TRP A 69 3.74 4.10 -1.58
CA TRP A 69 3.06 5.23 -0.95
C TRP A 69 3.96 5.87 0.09
N VAL A 70 4.69 6.92 -0.30
CA VAL A 70 5.76 7.50 0.51
C VAL A 70 5.24 8.70 1.30
N THR A 71 5.39 8.65 2.63
CA THR A 71 5.11 9.78 3.54
C THR A 71 6.40 10.22 4.21
N ALA A 72 6.64 11.53 4.29
CA ALA A 72 7.74 12.03 5.12
C ALA A 72 7.38 11.93 6.60
N VAL A 73 8.19 11.22 7.39
CA VAL A 73 8.01 11.03 8.83
C VAL A 73 9.28 11.44 9.59
N GLN A 74 9.13 11.89 10.83
CA GLN A 74 10.27 12.13 11.71
C GLN A 74 10.89 10.81 12.21
N PRO A 75 12.17 10.79 12.60
CA PRO A 75 12.77 9.61 13.21
C PRO A 75 11.98 9.13 14.44
N GLY A 76 11.51 7.89 14.40
CA GLY A 76 10.71 7.27 15.47
C GLY A 76 9.22 7.59 15.44
N GLU A 77 8.74 8.36 14.46
CA GLU A 77 7.31 8.58 14.26
C GLU A 77 6.65 7.33 13.64
N LEU A 78 5.51 6.93 14.20
CA LEU A 78 4.69 5.82 13.74
C LEU A 78 3.26 6.32 13.49
N ILE A 79 2.74 6.02 12.31
CA ILE A 79 1.38 6.32 11.90
C ILE A 79 0.59 5.01 11.89
N GLU A 80 -0.08 4.73 13.00
CA GLU A 80 -0.85 3.49 13.17
C GLU A 80 -2.04 3.41 12.19
N GLY A 81 -2.24 2.28 11.52
CA GLY A 81 -3.33 2.02 10.60
C GLY A 81 -3.46 3.11 9.53
N ARG A 82 -2.32 3.48 8.94
CA ARG A 82 -2.23 4.47 7.87
C ARG A 82 -3.04 4.02 6.66
N ASP A 83 -2.95 2.75 6.30
CA ASP A 83 -3.46 2.21 5.04
C ASP A 83 -4.26 0.94 5.25
N ILE A 84 -5.37 0.81 4.53
CA ILE A 84 -6.08 -0.46 4.40
C ILE A 84 -5.76 -1.01 3.02
N VAL A 85 -5.27 -2.24 2.98
CA VAL A 85 -4.96 -2.94 1.73
C VAL A 85 -5.87 -4.14 1.59
N LEU A 86 -6.53 -4.26 0.44
CA LEU A 86 -7.15 -5.49 -0.03
C LEU A 86 -6.34 -6.03 -1.20
N GLN A 87 -6.02 -7.32 -1.20
CA GLN A 87 -5.15 -7.95 -2.20
C GLN A 87 -5.74 -9.26 -2.71
N PHE A 88 -5.83 -9.47 -4.03
CA PHE A 88 -6.54 -10.61 -4.65
C PHE A 88 -6.11 -10.96 -6.08
#